data_AF-A0A0A2JVH8-F1
#
_entry.id   AF-A0A0A2JVH8-F1
#
_cell.length_a   1.000
_cell.length_b   1.000
_cell.length_c   1.000
_cell.angle_alpha   90.00
_cell.angle_beta   90.00
_cell.angle_gamma   90.00
#
_symmetry.space_group_name_H-M   'P 1'
#
loop_
_entity.id
_entity.type
_entity.pdbx_description
1 polymer ?
#
loop_
_entity_poly.entity_id
_entity_poly.type
_entity_poly.pdbx_seq_one_letter_code
_entity_poly.pdbx_strand_id
1 'polypeptide(L)'
;MTSITAARPSLTSNDSAVLQALFDAESSPSSGVTVNLSLPSWPSSLNITETDLTSLKQRETDIIRKLQSHKSTSIETVQSALDAFDTLLAQHPKYPPAYTNRAQTLRLLVDLIYSAEAGSDQSTDPEIADAALFAPKTSQLCSRIFSDLGQAITLATPASPADAVSTTQGRLLADAHTHRGYLLLKAARVKKAGSGDEATGPERLRGLSADQLEEMASRDFFFGGRYGNKVAQQLSVQTNPYAKMCGAIVKEAMRKELEG
;
A
#
# COMPACT_ATOMS: atom_id res chain seq x y z
N MET A 1 -31.23 46.15 -8.69
CA MET A 1 -30.78 44.83 -9.20
C MET A 1 -29.47 45.05 -9.94
N THR A 2 -28.34 44.80 -9.27
CA THR A 2 -27.01 44.89 -9.87
C THR A 2 -26.72 43.60 -10.62
N SER A 3 -26.65 43.69 -11.95
CA SER A 3 -26.23 42.59 -12.82
C SER A 3 -24.73 42.35 -12.61
N ILE A 4 -24.37 41.19 -12.08
CA ILE A 4 -22.98 40.75 -11.97
C ILE A 4 -22.58 40.23 -13.35
N THR A 5 -21.81 41.02 -14.10
CA THR A 5 -21.25 40.58 -15.38
C THR A 5 -20.17 39.53 -15.10
N ALA A 6 -20.30 38.35 -15.70
CA ALA A 6 -19.30 37.29 -15.59
C ALA A 6 -17.98 37.74 -16.24
N ALA A 7 -17.02 38.17 -15.44
CA ALA A 7 -15.67 38.47 -15.91
C ALA A 7 -14.95 37.15 -16.19
N ARG A 8 -14.54 36.92 -17.44
CA ARG A 8 -13.60 35.83 -17.77
C ARG A 8 -12.21 36.25 -17.26
N PRO A 9 -11.63 35.57 -16.27
CA PRO A 9 -10.29 35.91 -15.81
C PRO A 9 -9.29 35.69 -16.95
N SER A 10 -8.50 36.72 -17.27
CA SER A 10 -7.41 36.62 -18.24
C SER A 10 -6.20 36.00 -17.54
N LEU A 11 -6.20 34.68 -17.44
CA LEU A 11 -5.07 33.94 -16.87
C LEU A 11 -3.90 33.97 -17.85
N THR A 12 -2.69 34.24 -17.35
CA THR A 12 -1.49 34.06 -18.18
C THR A 12 -1.24 32.57 -18.40
N SER A 13 -0.39 32.22 -19.37
CA SER A 13 0.02 30.83 -19.58
C SER A 13 0.64 30.21 -18.31
N ASN A 14 1.35 31.01 -17.52
CA ASN A 14 1.95 30.57 -16.26
C ASN A 14 0.88 30.37 -15.18
N ASP A 15 -0.08 31.30 -15.03
CA ASP A 15 -1.19 31.12 -14.07
C ASP A 15 -2.05 29.90 -14.42
N SER A 16 -2.29 29.68 -15.72
CA SER A 16 -3.02 28.51 -16.21
C SER A 16 -2.26 27.22 -15.90
N ALA A 17 -0.94 27.20 -16.09
CA ALA A 17 -0.11 26.04 -15.74
C ALA A 17 -0.05 25.79 -14.23
N VAL A 18 0.02 26.84 -13.41
CA VAL A 18 0.03 26.75 -11.94
C VAL A 18 -1.33 26.28 -11.42
N LEU A 19 -2.44 26.81 -11.94
CA LEU A 19 -3.79 26.36 -11.57
C LEU A 19 -4.03 24.93 -12.06
N GLN A 20 -3.61 24.61 -13.28
CA GLN A 20 -3.66 23.24 -13.78
C GLN A 20 -2.85 22.32 -12.87
N ALA A 21 -1.67 22.72 -12.40
CA ALA A 21 -0.87 21.93 -11.47
C ALA A 21 -1.48 21.83 -10.06
N LEU A 22 -2.21 22.85 -9.61
CA LEU A 22 -2.97 22.86 -8.35
C LEU A 22 -4.22 21.97 -8.38
N PHE A 23 -4.86 21.88 -9.55
CA PHE A 23 -6.10 21.13 -9.75
C PHE A 23 -5.91 19.76 -10.40
N ASP A 24 -4.76 19.52 -11.01
CA ASP A 24 -4.35 18.21 -11.47
C ASP A 24 -3.84 17.40 -10.27
N ALA A 25 -4.63 16.40 -9.92
CA ALA A 25 -4.32 15.51 -8.81
C ALA A 25 -2.99 14.75 -9.01
N GLU A 26 -2.50 14.61 -10.25
CA GLU A 26 -1.18 14.05 -10.56
C GLU A 26 -0.03 15.06 -10.44
N SER A 27 -0.34 16.36 -10.49
CA SER A 27 0.63 17.46 -10.45
C SER A 27 1.03 17.89 -9.04
N SER A 28 0.56 17.18 -8.00
CA SER A 28 1.01 17.41 -6.62
C SER A 28 2.54 17.47 -6.58
N PRO A 29 3.14 18.59 -6.12
CA PRO A 29 4.58 18.77 -6.00
C PRO A 29 5.09 17.98 -4.79
N SER A 30 4.72 16.71 -4.67
CA SER A 30 5.51 15.74 -3.94
C SER A 30 6.83 15.64 -4.68
N SER A 31 7.77 16.55 -4.36
CA SER A 31 9.17 16.40 -4.69
C SER A 31 9.51 14.96 -4.35
N GLY A 32 9.75 14.14 -5.38
CA GLY A 32 10.09 12.75 -5.20
C GLY A 32 11.23 12.67 -4.20
N VAL A 33 11.21 11.66 -3.33
CA VAL A 33 12.30 11.52 -2.36
C VAL A 33 13.61 11.43 -3.13
N THR A 34 14.61 12.20 -2.71
CA THR A 34 15.92 12.20 -3.35
C THR A 34 16.55 10.82 -3.15
N VAL A 35 16.65 10.04 -4.22
CA VAL A 35 17.34 8.75 -4.19
C VAL A 35 18.82 9.00 -4.43
N ASN A 36 19.66 8.63 -3.46
CA ASN A 36 21.11 8.76 -3.56
C ASN A 36 21.75 7.37 -3.71
N LEU A 37 22.37 7.14 -4.88
CA LEU A 37 23.00 5.88 -5.26
C LEU A 37 24.27 5.56 -4.46
N SER A 38 24.90 6.58 -3.86
CA SER A 38 26.11 6.43 -3.05
C SER A 38 25.82 6.05 -1.60
N LEU A 39 24.55 6.04 -1.17
CA LEU A 39 24.17 5.62 0.17
C LEU A 39 24.24 4.10 0.32
N PRO A 40 24.60 3.58 1.52
CA PRO A 40 24.50 2.15 1.81
C PRO A 40 23.05 1.66 1.69
N SER A 41 22.85 0.35 1.51
CA SER A 41 21.50 -0.23 1.36
C SER A 41 20.56 0.14 2.50
N TRP A 42 21.06 0.21 3.74
CA TRP A 42 20.28 0.55 4.92
C TRP A 42 20.91 1.70 5.72
N PRO A 43 20.10 2.51 6.42
CA PRO A 43 20.60 3.52 7.34
C PRO A 43 21.48 2.92 8.44
N SER A 44 22.51 3.65 8.85
CA SER A 44 23.42 3.24 9.93
C SER A 44 22.69 3.00 11.25
N SER A 45 21.56 3.66 11.51
CA SER A 45 20.71 3.47 12.69
C SER A 45 20.17 2.03 12.85
N LEU A 46 20.12 1.25 11.77
CA LEU A 46 19.71 -0.15 11.81
C LEU A 46 20.84 -1.10 12.24
N ASN A 47 22.10 -0.62 12.25
CA ASN A 47 23.30 -1.40 12.61
C ASN A 47 23.43 -2.71 11.82
N ILE A 48 23.09 -2.71 10.53
CA ILE A 48 23.22 -3.88 9.65
C ILE A 48 24.55 -3.76 8.91
N THR A 49 25.49 -4.66 9.20
CA THR A 49 26.79 -4.69 8.52
C THR A 49 26.65 -5.27 7.10
N GLU A 50 27.61 -4.99 6.20
CA GLU A 50 27.57 -5.54 4.84
C GLU A 50 27.68 -7.08 4.82
N THR A 51 28.45 -7.64 5.76
CA THR A 51 28.57 -9.09 5.96
C THR A 51 27.23 -9.70 6.40
N ASP A 52 26.54 -9.05 7.34
CA ASP A 52 25.21 -9.50 7.77
C ASP A 52 24.21 -9.36 6.62
N LEU A 53 24.26 -8.24 5.90
CA LEU A 53 23.35 -7.98 4.78
C LEU A 53 23.44 -9.04 3.69
N THR A 54 24.65 -9.48 3.35
CA THR A 54 24.87 -10.55 2.36
C THR A 54 24.25 -11.86 2.83
N SER A 55 24.51 -12.26 4.08
CA SER A 55 23.94 -13.47 4.70
C SER A 55 22.41 -13.41 4.78
N LEU A 56 21.86 -12.26 5.18
CA LEU A 56 20.43 -12.01 5.29
C LEU A 56 19.71 -12.11 3.94
N LYS A 57 20.25 -11.44 2.91
CA LYS A 57 19.71 -11.52 1.54
C LYS A 57 19.73 -12.95 1.01
N GLN A 58 20.80 -13.70 1.28
CA GLN A 58 20.90 -15.10 0.87
C GLN A 58 19.82 -15.96 1.55
N ARG A 59 19.68 -15.85 2.87
CA ARG A 59 18.65 -16.58 3.64
C ARG A 59 17.24 -16.23 3.18
N GLU A 60 16.97 -14.94 2.98
CA GLU A 60 15.70 -14.46 2.43
C GLU A 60 15.40 -15.08 1.07
N THR A 61 16.38 -15.04 0.16
CA THR A 61 16.24 -15.60 -1.19
C THR A 61 16.00 -17.12 -1.14
N ASP A 62 16.66 -17.83 -0.24
CA ASP A 62 16.49 -19.27 -0.07
C ASP A 62 15.08 -19.64 0.44
N ILE A 63 14.51 -18.83 1.34
CA ILE A 63 13.12 -18.98 1.79
C ILE A 63 12.15 -18.75 0.63
N ILE A 64 12.32 -17.65 -0.11
CA ILE A 64 11.45 -17.28 -1.24
C ILE A 64 11.52 -18.34 -2.36
N ARG A 65 12.72 -18.84 -2.66
CA ARG A 65 12.90 -19.87 -3.69
C ARG A 65 12.14 -21.15 -3.36
N LYS A 66 12.11 -21.55 -2.09
CA LYS A 66 11.32 -22.72 -1.65
C LYS A 66 9.82 -22.52 -1.87
N LEU A 67 9.30 -21.32 -1.59
CA LEU A 67 7.89 -20.97 -1.86
C LEU A 67 7.54 -21.06 -3.35
N GLN A 68 8.48 -20.75 -4.24
CA GLN A 68 8.32 -20.73 -5.70
C GLN A 68 8.68 -22.05 -6.40
N SER A 69 9.25 -23.03 -5.69
CA SER A 69 9.85 -24.23 -6.29
C SER A 69 8.83 -25.19 -6.91
N HIS A 70 7.56 -25.12 -6.52
CA HIS A 70 6.52 -26.05 -6.93
C HIS A 70 5.41 -25.33 -7.69
N LYS A 71 4.80 -26.00 -8.67
CA LYS A 71 3.67 -25.47 -9.45
C LYS A 71 2.43 -25.15 -8.58
N SER A 72 2.31 -25.82 -7.44
CA SER A 72 1.33 -25.55 -6.39
C SER A 72 2.06 -25.53 -5.05
N THR A 73 1.98 -24.41 -4.33
CA THR A 73 2.58 -24.25 -3.00
C THR A 73 1.64 -24.83 -1.96
N SER A 74 2.10 -25.80 -1.16
CA SER A 74 1.29 -26.40 -0.09
C SER A 74 1.25 -25.51 1.16
N ILE A 75 0.22 -25.69 2.00
CA ILE A 75 0.08 -24.97 3.27
C ILE A 75 1.29 -25.23 4.18
N GLU A 76 1.79 -26.46 4.23
CA GLU A 76 2.97 -26.85 5.03
C GLU A 76 4.23 -26.12 4.55
N THR A 77 4.38 -25.95 3.23
CA THR A 77 5.51 -25.21 2.64
C THR A 77 5.45 -23.75 3.05
N VAL A 78 4.25 -23.15 3.02
CA VAL A 78 4.04 -21.76 3.45
C VAL A 78 4.30 -21.60 4.95
N GLN A 79 3.82 -22.52 5.78
CA GLN A 79 4.07 -22.51 7.23
C GLN A 79 5.57 -22.63 7.54
N SER A 80 6.28 -23.55 6.88
CA SER A 80 7.74 -23.67 7.04
C SER A 80 8.49 -22.40 6.64
N ALA A 81 8.04 -21.70 5.61
CA ALA A 81 8.61 -20.40 5.24
C ALA A 81 8.33 -19.31 6.29
N LEU A 82 7.14 -19.30 6.90
CA LEU A 82 6.81 -18.39 8.00
C LEU A 82 7.71 -18.64 9.22
N ASP A 83 7.93 -19.89 9.61
CA ASP A 83 8.84 -20.25 10.71
C ASP A 83 10.28 -19.80 10.41
N ALA A 84 10.71 -19.92 9.16
CA ALA A 84 12.02 -19.45 8.73
C ALA A 84 12.15 -17.91 8.81
N PHE A 85 11.11 -17.17 8.40
CA PHE A 85 11.07 -15.71 8.57
C PHE A 85 11.00 -15.32 10.05
N ASP A 86 10.29 -16.06 10.89
CA ASP A 86 10.22 -15.84 12.33
C ASP A 86 11.59 -16.02 12.99
N THR A 87 12.30 -17.08 12.61
CA THR A 87 13.68 -17.31 13.05
C THR A 87 14.62 -16.18 12.61
N LEU A 88 14.49 -15.73 11.35
CA LEU A 88 15.30 -14.64 10.82
C LEU A 88 15.05 -13.34 11.59
N LEU A 89 13.78 -13.00 11.86
CA LEU A 89 13.38 -11.80 12.58
C LEU A 89 13.71 -11.86 14.09
N ALA A 90 13.72 -13.05 14.69
CA ALA A 90 14.21 -13.22 16.06
C ALA A 90 15.71 -12.90 16.18
N GLN A 91 16.49 -13.25 15.16
CA GLN A 91 17.94 -13.01 15.12
C GLN A 91 18.26 -11.56 14.67
N HIS A 92 17.47 -11.02 13.75
CA HIS A 92 17.69 -9.69 13.16
C HIS A 92 16.40 -8.86 13.13
N PRO A 93 15.91 -8.40 14.30
CA PRO A 93 14.62 -7.70 14.42
C PRO A 93 14.60 -6.33 13.73
N LYS A 94 15.76 -5.80 13.32
CA LYS A 94 15.88 -4.54 12.59
C LYS A 94 15.97 -4.72 11.08
N TYR A 95 15.85 -5.94 10.54
CA TYR A 95 15.95 -6.21 9.09
C TYR A 95 14.59 -6.02 8.38
N PRO A 96 14.38 -4.90 7.66
CA PRO A 96 13.03 -4.55 7.20
C PRO A 96 12.43 -5.48 6.10
N PRO A 97 13.21 -5.99 5.12
CA PRO A 97 12.67 -6.89 4.07
C PRO A 97 12.02 -8.17 4.60
N ALA A 98 12.50 -8.72 5.71
CA ALA A 98 11.91 -9.93 6.26
C ALA A 98 10.47 -9.71 6.74
N TYR A 99 10.14 -8.51 7.24
CA TYR A 99 8.76 -8.17 7.61
C TYR A 99 7.85 -8.09 6.37
N THR A 100 8.29 -7.43 5.28
CA THR A 100 7.47 -7.35 4.06
C THR A 100 7.25 -8.72 3.42
N ASN A 101 8.28 -9.57 3.42
CA ASN A 101 8.16 -10.91 2.87
C ASN A 101 7.29 -11.82 3.74
N ARG A 102 7.40 -11.73 5.07
CA ARG A 102 6.51 -12.45 5.98
C ARG A 102 5.06 -12.01 5.79
N ALA A 103 4.81 -10.71 5.65
CA ALA A 103 3.48 -10.18 5.33
C ALA A 103 2.92 -10.74 4.01
N GLN A 104 3.74 -10.82 2.96
CA GLN A 104 3.33 -11.43 1.69
C GLN A 104 3.10 -12.94 1.81
N THR A 105 3.91 -13.64 2.59
CA THR A 105 3.78 -15.09 2.85
C THR A 105 2.51 -15.40 3.64
N LEU A 106 2.16 -14.56 4.62
CA LEU A 106 0.90 -14.65 5.36
C LEU A 106 -0.32 -14.46 4.45
N ARG A 107 -0.23 -13.58 3.44
CA ARG A 107 -1.30 -13.43 2.45
C ARG A 107 -1.47 -14.68 1.61
N LEU A 108 -0.37 -15.27 1.16
CA LEU A 108 -0.42 -16.55 0.44
C LEU A 108 -1.08 -17.65 1.30
N LEU A 109 -0.79 -17.69 2.61
CA LEU A 109 -1.45 -18.62 3.53
C LEU A 109 -2.97 -18.40 3.59
N VAL A 110 -3.42 -17.14 3.67
CA VAL A 110 -4.85 -16.79 3.64
C VAL A 110 -5.51 -17.27 2.35
N ASP A 111 -4.86 -17.02 1.20
CA ASP A 111 -5.37 -17.43 -0.11
C ASP A 111 -5.50 -18.96 -0.23
N LEU A 112 -4.54 -19.71 0.32
CA LEU A 112 -4.57 -21.17 0.36
C LEU A 112 -5.66 -21.73 1.29
N ILE A 113 -5.81 -21.15 2.49
CA ILE A 113 -6.88 -21.53 3.43
C ILE A 113 -8.25 -21.34 2.77
N TYR A 114 -8.44 -20.22 2.07
CA TYR A 114 -9.70 -19.94 1.40
C TYR A 114 -9.95 -20.87 0.21
N SER A 115 -8.92 -21.10 -0.61
CA SER A 115 -9.00 -21.98 -1.79
C SER A 115 -9.28 -23.45 -1.42
N ALA A 116 -8.81 -23.90 -0.27
CA ALA A 116 -9.10 -25.24 0.24
C ALA A 116 -10.57 -25.43 0.66
N GLU A 117 -11.23 -24.36 1.12
CA GLU A 117 -12.62 -24.39 1.61
C GLU A 117 -13.66 -24.12 0.52
N ALA A 118 -13.36 -23.24 -0.43
CA ALA A 118 -14.34 -22.76 -1.42
C ALA A 118 -14.75 -23.82 -2.47
N GLY A 119 -14.03 -24.95 -2.55
CA GLY A 119 -14.16 -25.89 -3.67
C GLY A 119 -13.76 -25.24 -5.01
N SER A 120 -13.60 -26.03 -6.07
CA SER A 120 -13.09 -25.54 -7.37
C SER A 120 -13.98 -24.51 -8.09
N ASP A 121 -15.22 -24.28 -7.64
CA ASP A 121 -16.25 -23.55 -8.40
C ASP A 121 -16.48 -22.08 -8.01
N GLN A 122 -15.93 -21.58 -6.90
CA GLN A 122 -16.19 -20.19 -6.41
C GLN A 122 -14.98 -19.23 -6.46
N SER A 123 -13.91 -19.62 -7.16
CA SER A 123 -12.58 -19.00 -7.03
C SER A 123 -12.35 -17.66 -7.75
N THR A 124 -13.34 -17.10 -8.44
CA THR A 124 -13.11 -15.95 -9.36
C THR A 124 -13.77 -14.64 -8.96
N ASP A 125 -14.58 -14.58 -7.89
CA ASP A 125 -15.14 -13.31 -7.44
C ASP A 125 -14.12 -12.55 -6.56
N PRO A 126 -13.58 -11.41 -7.02
CA PRO A 126 -12.61 -10.62 -6.26
C PRO A 126 -13.18 -10.06 -4.95
N GLU A 127 -14.50 -9.85 -4.83
CA GLU A 127 -15.12 -9.37 -3.58
C GLU A 127 -15.10 -10.45 -2.49
N ILE A 128 -15.30 -11.70 -2.89
CA ILE A 128 -15.26 -12.86 -2.00
C ILE A 128 -13.82 -13.10 -1.50
N ALA A 129 -12.84 -13.02 -2.40
CA ALA A 129 -11.42 -13.12 -2.04
C ALA A 129 -10.96 -11.98 -1.11
N ASP A 130 -11.47 -10.77 -1.32
CA ASP A 130 -11.19 -9.63 -0.43
C ASP A 130 -11.79 -9.86 0.97
N ALA A 131 -13.03 -10.35 1.05
CA ALA A 131 -13.69 -10.65 2.33
C ALA A 131 -12.98 -11.76 3.13
N ALA A 132 -12.41 -12.77 2.46
CA ALA A 132 -11.70 -13.87 3.08
C ALA A 132 -10.51 -13.44 3.95
N LEU A 133 -9.81 -12.36 3.55
CA LEU A 133 -8.69 -11.80 4.31
C LEU A 133 -9.13 -11.13 5.62
N PHE A 134 -10.35 -10.62 5.68
CA PHE A 134 -10.88 -9.90 6.84
C PHE A 134 -11.84 -10.73 7.69
N ALA A 135 -12.13 -11.97 7.27
CA ALA A 135 -12.97 -12.91 8.00
C ALA A 135 -12.45 -13.17 9.43
N PRO A 136 -13.32 -13.45 10.42
CA PRO A 136 -12.92 -13.70 11.79
C PRO A 136 -11.81 -14.77 11.94
N LYS A 137 -11.87 -15.85 11.14
CA LYS A 137 -10.89 -16.94 11.13
C LYS A 137 -9.46 -16.51 10.75
N THR A 138 -9.33 -15.50 9.88
CA THR A 138 -8.04 -14.98 9.39
C THR A 138 -7.65 -13.65 10.05
N SER A 139 -8.46 -13.15 11.00
CA SER A 139 -8.26 -11.85 11.66
C SER A 139 -6.87 -11.72 12.32
N GLN A 140 -6.36 -12.80 12.93
CA GLN A 140 -5.01 -12.82 13.51
C GLN A 140 -3.92 -12.70 12.44
N LEU A 141 -4.05 -13.42 11.32
CA LEU A 141 -3.12 -13.34 10.20
C LEU A 141 -3.13 -11.93 9.58
N CYS A 142 -4.32 -11.36 9.39
CA CYS A 142 -4.51 -10.00 8.89
C CYS A 142 -3.86 -8.97 9.82
N SER A 143 -4.07 -9.09 11.14
CA SER A 143 -3.43 -8.23 12.13
C SER A 143 -1.91 -8.29 12.07
N ARG A 144 -1.36 -9.51 11.89
CA ARG A 144 0.09 -9.71 11.74
C ARG A 144 0.64 -9.10 10.46
N ILE A 145 -0.07 -9.23 9.33
CA ILE A 145 0.28 -8.59 8.05
C ILE A 145 0.42 -7.07 8.22
N PHE A 146 -0.58 -6.41 8.82
CA PHE A 146 -0.54 -4.96 9.05
C PHE A 146 0.58 -4.56 10.02
N SER A 147 0.82 -5.35 11.06
CA SER A 147 1.93 -5.12 11.99
C SER A 147 3.28 -5.20 11.29
N ASP A 148 3.49 -6.22 10.46
CA ASP A 148 4.74 -6.43 9.72
C ASP A 148 5.01 -5.30 8.72
N LEU A 149 4.01 -4.93 7.92
CA LEU A 149 4.14 -3.81 6.99
C LEU A 149 4.41 -2.49 7.74
N GLY A 150 3.74 -2.27 8.86
CA GLY A 150 3.99 -1.11 9.73
C GLY A 150 5.42 -1.09 10.27
N GLN A 151 5.94 -2.24 10.71
CA GLN A 151 7.30 -2.36 11.23
C GLN A 151 8.35 -2.14 10.14
N ALA A 152 8.15 -2.73 8.95
CA ALA A 152 9.03 -2.50 7.80
C ALA A 152 9.11 -1.02 7.43
N ILE A 153 7.95 -0.35 7.33
CA ILE A 153 7.87 1.08 7.04
C ILE A 153 8.58 1.88 8.14
N THR A 154 8.32 1.58 9.41
CA THR A 154 8.92 2.30 10.55
C THR A 154 10.44 2.20 10.54
N LEU A 155 10.99 1.00 10.33
CA LEU A 155 12.44 0.79 10.30
C LEU A 155 13.10 1.43 9.08
N ALA A 156 12.42 1.43 7.94
CA ALA A 156 12.97 1.95 6.69
C ALA A 156 12.74 3.46 6.49
N THR A 157 11.83 4.10 7.23
CA THR A 157 11.54 5.53 7.05
C THR A 157 12.73 6.38 7.51
N PRO A 158 13.19 7.36 6.70
CA PRO A 158 14.26 8.26 7.12
C PRO A 158 13.85 9.12 8.33
N ALA A 159 14.83 9.62 9.09
CA ALA A 159 14.57 10.44 10.28
C ALA A 159 13.87 11.76 9.94
N SER A 160 14.26 12.40 8.83
CA SER A 160 13.58 13.56 8.28
C SER A 160 12.95 13.25 6.92
N PRO A 161 11.74 13.78 6.62
CA PRO A 161 11.11 13.65 5.30
C PRO A 161 11.91 14.24 4.13
N ALA A 162 12.90 15.08 4.42
CA ALA A 162 13.80 15.70 3.45
C ALA A 162 15.11 14.91 3.23
N ASP A 163 15.40 13.92 4.08
CA ASP A 163 16.63 13.13 3.93
C ASP A 163 16.56 12.27 2.66
N ALA A 164 17.70 12.15 2.01
CA ALA A 164 17.85 11.23 0.89
C ALA A 164 17.78 9.77 1.37
N VAL A 165 17.21 8.90 0.55
CA VAL A 165 17.15 7.45 0.83
C VAL A 165 17.98 6.68 -0.18
N SER A 166 18.46 5.50 0.21
CA SER A 166 19.11 4.58 -0.72
C SER A 166 18.10 3.98 -1.70
N THR A 167 18.55 3.43 -2.82
CA THR A 167 17.67 2.73 -3.78
C THR A 167 16.94 1.55 -3.13
N THR A 168 17.61 0.81 -2.24
CA THR A 168 17.03 -0.34 -1.55
C THR A 168 15.94 0.10 -0.56
N GLN A 169 16.22 1.14 0.22
CA GLN A 169 15.29 1.73 1.18
C GLN A 169 14.07 2.31 0.47
N GLY A 170 14.27 3.10 -0.59
CA GLY A 170 13.19 3.68 -1.39
C GLY A 170 12.29 2.60 -2.00
N ARG A 171 12.87 1.56 -2.61
CA ARG A 171 12.09 0.44 -3.16
C ARG A 171 11.25 -0.26 -2.10
N LEU A 172 11.86 -0.59 -0.95
CA LEU A 172 11.13 -1.26 0.13
C LEU A 172 9.97 -0.39 0.64
N LEU A 173 10.21 0.91 0.87
CA LEU A 173 9.16 1.83 1.31
C LEU A 173 8.04 1.95 0.28
N ALA A 174 8.40 2.06 -1.00
CA ALA A 174 7.44 2.11 -2.10
C ALA A 174 6.56 0.86 -2.09
N ASP A 175 7.15 -0.33 -2.00
CA ASP A 175 6.43 -1.60 -2.02
C ASP A 175 5.59 -1.80 -0.74
N ALA A 176 6.14 -1.52 0.43
CA ALA A 176 5.45 -1.72 1.71
C ALA A 176 4.24 -0.78 1.88
N HIS A 177 4.39 0.50 1.52
CA HIS A 177 3.27 1.45 1.53
C HIS A 177 2.20 1.05 0.51
N THR A 178 2.60 0.69 -0.71
CA THR A 178 1.67 0.24 -1.76
C THR A 178 0.90 -0.99 -1.30
N HIS A 179 1.59 -1.97 -0.72
CA HIS A 179 0.99 -3.18 -0.20
C HIS A 179 -0.02 -2.87 0.92
N ARG A 180 0.36 -2.07 1.92
CA ARG A 180 -0.56 -1.68 3.00
C ARG A 180 -1.77 -0.89 2.47
N GLY A 181 -1.54 0.01 1.53
CA GLY A 181 -2.60 0.78 0.85
C GLY A 181 -3.61 -0.12 0.14
N TYR A 182 -3.16 -1.16 -0.57
CA TYR A 182 -4.05 -2.15 -1.18
C TYR A 182 -4.90 -2.88 -0.15
N LEU A 183 -4.33 -3.29 0.98
CA LEU A 183 -5.09 -3.98 2.03
C LEU A 183 -6.15 -3.06 2.64
N LEU A 184 -5.83 -1.79 2.86
CA LEU A 184 -6.79 -0.79 3.34
C LEU A 184 -7.92 -0.55 2.34
N LEU A 185 -7.59 -0.45 1.05
CA LEU A 185 -8.58 -0.30 -0.01
C LEU A 185 -9.50 -1.52 -0.11
N LYS A 186 -8.96 -2.74 0.03
CA LYS A 186 -9.75 -3.97 0.11
C LYS A 186 -10.68 -3.98 1.32
N ALA A 187 -10.17 -3.58 2.50
CA ALA A 187 -10.97 -3.46 3.72
C ALA A 187 -12.13 -2.45 3.54
N ALA A 188 -11.86 -1.32 2.89
CA ALA A 188 -12.90 -0.33 2.57
C ALA A 188 -13.99 -0.91 1.67
N ARG A 189 -13.62 -1.69 0.65
CA ARG A 189 -14.58 -2.35 -0.26
C ARG A 189 -15.47 -3.36 0.45
N VAL A 190 -14.88 -4.25 1.26
CA VAL A 190 -15.62 -5.22 2.08
C VAL A 190 -16.63 -4.51 2.99
N LYS A 191 -16.23 -3.38 3.58
CA LYS A 191 -17.12 -2.59 4.42
C LYS A 191 -18.25 -1.90 3.63
N LYS A 192 -18.00 -1.42 2.40
CA LYS A 192 -19.04 -0.85 1.52
C LYS A 192 -20.03 -1.90 1.03
N ALA A 193 -19.57 -3.12 0.78
CA ALA A 193 -20.41 -4.23 0.32
C ALA A 193 -21.35 -4.78 1.41
N GLY A 194 -21.24 -4.32 2.66
CA GLY A 194 -22.04 -4.84 3.77
C GLY A 194 -21.69 -6.27 4.18
N SER A 195 -20.60 -6.83 3.65
CA SER A 195 -20.08 -8.17 3.97
C SER A 195 -19.21 -8.20 5.22
N GLY A 196 -19.01 -7.05 5.88
CA GLY A 196 -18.30 -6.92 7.14
C GLY A 196 -19.22 -6.52 8.29
N ASP A 197 -19.25 -7.34 9.35
CA ASP A 197 -19.73 -6.94 10.67
C ASP A 197 -18.82 -5.83 11.25
N GLU A 198 -19.27 -5.08 12.25
CA GLU A 198 -18.45 -4.04 12.90
C GLU A 198 -17.14 -4.60 13.50
N ALA A 199 -17.13 -5.90 13.79
CA ALA A 199 -15.98 -6.65 14.31
C ALA A 199 -15.06 -7.27 13.23
N THR A 200 -15.41 -7.17 11.94
CA THR A 200 -14.65 -7.75 10.83
C THR A 200 -13.33 -6.99 10.58
N GLY A 201 -12.24 -7.75 10.36
CA GLY A 201 -10.90 -7.21 10.12
C GLY A 201 -9.96 -7.21 11.35
N PRO A 202 -8.74 -6.64 11.20
CA PRO A 202 -7.80 -6.48 12.29
C PRO A 202 -8.36 -5.60 13.40
N GLU A 203 -7.98 -5.86 14.65
CA GLU A 203 -8.41 -5.07 15.81
C GLU A 203 -8.23 -3.56 15.61
N ARG A 204 -7.11 -3.14 15.01
CA ARG A 204 -6.79 -1.72 14.74
C ARG A 204 -7.68 -1.05 13.69
N LEU A 205 -8.41 -1.82 12.89
CA LEU A 205 -9.29 -1.30 11.84
C LEU A 205 -10.78 -1.39 12.21
N ARG A 206 -11.11 -2.04 13.34
CA ARG A 206 -12.49 -2.12 13.84
C ARG A 206 -13.03 -0.72 14.13
N GLY A 207 -14.30 -0.50 13.81
CA GLY A 207 -14.96 0.80 13.98
C GLY A 207 -14.64 1.88 12.94
N LEU A 208 -13.62 1.70 12.08
CA LEU A 208 -13.32 2.68 11.03
C LEU A 208 -14.32 2.60 9.88
N SER A 209 -14.87 3.72 9.42
CA SER A 209 -15.77 3.73 8.26
C SER A 209 -15.04 3.35 6.97
N ALA A 210 -15.78 2.98 5.93
CA ALA A 210 -15.18 2.68 4.64
C ALA A 210 -14.43 3.87 4.05
N ASP A 211 -14.92 5.10 4.27
CA ASP A 211 -14.28 6.32 3.80
C ASP A 211 -12.99 6.61 4.56
N GLN A 212 -12.95 6.36 5.87
CA GLN A 212 -11.72 6.46 6.66
C GLN A 212 -10.66 5.47 6.19
N LEU A 213 -11.06 4.22 5.89
CA LEU A 213 -10.14 3.21 5.35
C LEU A 213 -9.62 3.61 3.96
N GLU A 214 -10.47 4.20 3.12
CA GLU A 214 -10.07 4.70 1.80
C GLU A 214 -9.13 5.90 1.89
N GLU A 215 -9.34 6.81 2.84
CA GLU A 215 -8.43 7.92 3.11
C GLU A 215 -7.05 7.41 3.59
N MET A 216 -7.04 6.43 4.51
CA MET A 216 -5.79 5.78 4.94
C MET A 216 -5.08 5.11 3.76
N ALA A 217 -5.82 4.43 2.88
CA ALA A 217 -5.27 3.84 1.66
C ALA A 217 -4.66 4.90 0.74
N SER A 218 -5.36 6.03 0.53
CA SER A 218 -4.87 7.15 -0.28
C SER A 218 -3.55 7.72 0.24
N ARG A 219 -3.42 7.86 1.57
CA ARG A 219 -2.17 8.28 2.22
C ARG A 219 -1.05 7.28 2.01
N ASP A 220 -1.31 5.99 2.12
CA ASP A 220 -0.30 4.96 1.84
C ASP A 220 0.11 4.95 0.37
N PHE A 221 -0.84 5.07 -0.55
CA PHE A 221 -0.54 5.19 -1.98
C PHE A 221 0.26 6.45 -2.32
N PHE A 222 -0.01 7.57 -1.64
CA PHE A 222 0.78 8.79 -1.77
C PHE A 222 2.25 8.53 -1.42
N PHE A 223 2.52 7.89 -0.28
CA PHE A 223 3.90 7.54 0.09
C PHE A 223 4.51 6.51 -0.86
N GLY A 224 3.74 5.50 -1.29
CA GLY A 224 4.16 4.54 -2.31
C GLY A 224 4.64 5.24 -3.59
N GLY A 225 3.85 6.22 -4.08
CA GLY A 225 4.20 7.07 -5.22
C GLY A 225 5.41 7.97 -4.96
N ARG A 226 5.49 8.59 -3.77
CA ARG A 226 6.61 9.44 -3.34
C ARG A 226 7.95 8.71 -3.35
N TYR A 227 7.96 7.41 -3.04
CA TYR A 227 9.14 6.55 -3.09
C TYR A 227 9.35 5.84 -4.44
N GLY A 228 8.48 6.09 -5.44
CA GLY A 228 8.71 5.71 -6.84
C GLY A 228 7.77 4.63 -7.41
N ASN A 229 6.76 4.16 -6.67
CA ASN A 229 5.79 3.20 -7.21
C ASN A 229 4.73 3.92 -8.08
N LYS A 230 4.76 3.68 -9.39
CA LYS A 230 3.85 4.33 -10.35
C LYS A 230 2.38 3.94 -10.19
N VAL A 231 2.12 2.69 -9.83
CA VAL A 231 0.75 2.22 -9.60
C VAL A 231 0.18 2.90 -8.36
N ALA A 232 0.96 3.00 -7.29
CA ALA A 232 0.57 3.74 -6.10
C ALA A 232 0.34 5.23 -6.37
N GLN A 233 1.17 5.87 -7.21
CA GLN A 233 0.95 7.25 -7.62
C GLN A 233 -0.44 7.45 -8.25
N GLN A 234 -0.82 6.58 -9.19
CA GLN A 234 -2.15 6.62 -9.84
C GLN A 234 -3.28 6.31 -8.85
N LEU A 235 -3.10 5.30 -8.00
CA LEU A 235 -4.11 4.94 -7.00
C LEU A 235 -4.29 6.01 -5.93
N SER A 236 -3.24 6.77 -5.59
CA SER A 236 -3.31 7.89 -4.66
C SER A 236 -4.31 8.94 -5.15
N VAL A 237 -4.25 9.27 -6.45
CA VAL A 237 -5.20 10.18 -7.10
C VAL A 237 -6.61 9.62 -7.08
N GLN A 238 -6.79 8.36 -7.47
CA GLN A 238 -8.12 7.74 -7.55
C GLN A 238 -8.82 7.62 -6.19
N THR A 239 -8.05 7.48 -5.11
CA THR A 239 -8.57 7.33 -3.75
C THR A 239 -8.63 8.65 -2.97
N ASN A 240 -8.09 9.74 -3.53
CA ASN A 240 -8.07 11.04 -2.87
C ASN A 240 -9.48 11.69 -2.87
N PRO A 241 -10.07 12.01 -1.70
CA PRO A 241 -11.41 12.59 -1.61
C PRO A 241 -11.52 13.95 -2.29
N TYR A 242 -10.46 14.77 -2.25
CA TYR A 242 -10.41 16.07 -2.92
C TYR A 242 -10.42 15.90 -4.44
N ALA A 243 -9.60 14.99 -4.97
CA ALA A 243 -9.56 14.71 -6.41
C ALA A 243 -10.92 14.21 -6.92
N LYS A 244 -11.60 13.34 -6.15
CA LYS A 244 -12.97 12.88 -6.47
C LYS A 244 -13.98 14.01 -6.47
N MET A 245 -13.94 14.90 -5.48
CA MET A 245 -14.86 16.04 -5.38
C MET A 245 -14.65 17.00 -6.56
N CYS A 246 -13.42 17.37 -6.86
CA CYS A 246 -13.09 18.24 -7.99
C CYS A 246 -13.54 17.59 -9.32
N GLY A 247 -13.26 16.29 -9.51
CA GLY A 247 -13.69 15.55 -10.69
C GLY A 247 -15.22 15.52 -10.85
N ALA A 248 -15.97 15.35 -9.76
CA ALA A 248 -17.43 15.38 -9.79
C ALA A 248 -17.97 16.77 -10.16
N ILE A 249 -17.40 17.84 -9.60
CA ILE A 249 -17.79 19.23 -9.91
C ILE A 249 -17.52 19.55 -11.39
N VAL A 250 -16.34 19.21 -11.90
CA VAL A 250 -15.98 19.45 -13.31
C VAL A 250 -16.90 18.65 -14.25
N LYS A 251 -17.17 17.38 -13.94
CA LYS A 251 -18.07 16.54 -14.73
C LYS A 251 -19.50 17.11 -14.78
N GLU A 252 -20.00 17.62 -13.66
CA GLU A 252 -21.32 18.26 -13.58
C GLU A 252 -21.37 19.58 -14.35
N ALA A 253 -20.29 20.39 -14.29
CA ALA A 253 -20.18 21.62 -15.07
C ALA A 253 -20.18 21.31 -16.59
N MET A 254 -19.38 20.34 -17.03
CA MET A 254 -19.34 19.91 -18.45
C MET A 254 -20.68 19.37 -18.94
N ARG A 255 -21.42 18.63 -18.09
CA ARG A 255 -22.75 18.13 -18.42
C ARG A 255 -23.73 19.28 -18.68
N LYS A 256 -23.71 20.31 -17.83
CA LYS A 256 -24.57 21.50 -17.98
C LYS A 256 -24.25 22.30 -19.24
N GLU A 257 -22.99 22.38 -19.64
CA GLU A 257 -22.59 23.04 -20.90
C GLU A 257 -23.02 22.26 -22.16
N LEU A 258 -23.23 20.94 -22.07
CA LEU A 258 -23.70 20.13 -23.20
C LEU A 258 -25.23 20.14 -23.35
N GLU A 259 -25.94 20.42 -22.25
CA GLU A 259 -27.41 20.47 -22.17
C GLU A 259 -27.98 21.88 -22.42
N GLY A 260 -27.13 22.92 -22.46
CA GLY A 260 -27.48 24.32 -22.76
C GLY A 260 -27.04 24.75 -24.16
#